data_AF-A0A846T5P2-F1
#
_entry.id   AF-A0A846T5P2-F1
#
_cell.length_a   1.000
_cell.length_b   1.000
_cell.length_c   1.000
_cell.angle_alpha   90.00
_cell.angle_beta   90.00
_cell.angle_gamma   90.00
#
_symmetry.space_group_name_H-M   'P 1'
#
loop_
_entity.id
_entity.type
_entity.pdbx_description
1 polymer ?
#
loop_
_entity_poly.entity_id
_entity_poly.type
_entity_poly.pdbx_seq_one_letter_code
_entity_poly.pdbx_strand_id
1 'polypeptide(L)'
;MESESKEPFYAELTREGEDNVLRVNCEGITRVPSIEDDPVFMQRAHELLIKHPSATKLIFVQKRDYEYDYEQVRLLAEISHIYTQLLRQRERFTHEAIRQSGTQNPDQVYSELQHLLTQALISDPAGCFVELRRIARRERISLDRSSANPTEHAGLERLASNIQSIITLLESTKLIHALKPHLAGYRIGDRDIYRTLLSPTIKPDFMFTKLMAAYPPGAEELETYTSRDTEVVIFKLKGTVQHLYHIMPPEFKLTEDRYEILDQARTILAEHKPQQEEFAQPDRMREIFAHVGQDLLEELAHARGINLQEDELTELTQILLRYTIGFGLIEVLLSDPKVQDVTINSPMGQIPIFLVHADYGECRTNIIPTPSDAESWASKLRIMSGRPLDEADPILDTEILIPDIAKARVGVIAPPLNPNSIAYAFRRHRDKPWTLPLFLHQRMLSPLGAGLISFLVDGNRTLLVAGTRSAGKTSLLGSLMVEIMRKYRIITIEDTLELPVTSLRKLGYNIQPMKVASALSRGASEVSPEDRHQDNTTPRRQRTVRG
;
A
#
# COMPACT_ATOMS: atom_id res chain seq x y z
N MET A 1 18.07 2.69 -31.78
CA MET A 1 17.69 2.92 -30.37
C MET A 1 16.66 1.90 -29.89
N GLU A 2 15.64 1.52 -30.67
CA GLU A 2 14.66 0.47 -30.27
C GLU A 2 15.21 -0.98 -30.18
N SER A 3 16.41 -1.27 -30.70
CA SER A 3 16.96 -2.63 -30.67
C SER A 3 17.73 -2.97 -29.39
N GLU A 4 18.31 -1.98 -28.71
CA GLU A 4 19.10 -2.19 -27.48
C GLU A 4 18.22 -2.34 -26.24
N SER A 5 17.03 -1.74 -26.23
CA SER A 5 16.10 -1.79 -25.08
C SER A 5 15.53 -3.17 -24.80
N LYS A 6 15.69 -4.14 -25.72
CA LYS A 6 15.24 -5.53 -25.56
C LYS A 6 16.35 -6.48 -25.06
N GLU A 7 17.57 -6.01 -24.87
CA GLU A 7 18.65 -6.85 -24.34
C GLU A 7 18.43 -7.14 -22.85
N PRO A 8 18.63 -8.40 -22.39
CA PRO A 8 18.54 -8.72 -20.97
C PRO A 8 19.53 -7.89 -20.14
N PHE A 9 19.05 -7.33 -19.03
CA PHE A 9 19.77 -6.38 -18.17
C PHE A 9 20.16 -5.05 -18.84
N TYR A 10 19.52 -4.66 -19.95
CA TYR A 10 19.61 -3.30 -20.45
C TYR A 10 19.16 -2.33 -19.36
N ALA A 11 19.95 -1.30 -19.08
CA ALA A 11 19.67 -0.35 -18.01
C ALA A 11 19.62 1.08 -18.52
N GLU A 12 18.58 1.79 -18.12
CA GLU A 12 18.36 3.20 -18.44
C GLU A 12 18.27 4.02 -17.16
N LEU A 13 19.04 5.11 -17.10
CA LEU A 13 19.04 6.03 -15.97
C LEU A 13 18.11 7.20 -16.26
N THR A 14 17.00 7.29 -15.54
CA THR A 14 16.03 8.39 -15.62
C THR A 14 16.08 9.22 -14.35
N ARG A 15 15.63 10.48 -14.43
CA ARG A 15 15.52 11.36 -13.27
C ARG A 15 14.05 11.57 -12.93
N GLU A 16 13.65 11.16 -11.73
CA GLU A 16 12.28 11.26 -11.23
C GLU A 16 12.28 12.08 -9.92
N GLY A 17 11.96 13.38 -10.03
CA GLY A 17 12.05 14.30 -8.89
C GLY A 17 13.51 14.46 -8.40
N GLU A 18 13.74 14.10 -7.14
CA GLU A 18 15.09 14.07 -6.53
C GLU A 18 15.84 12.75 -6.79
N ASP A 19 15.14 11.71 -7.28
CA ASP A 19 15.72 10.39 -7.50
C ASP A 19 16.37 10.27 -8.90
N ASN A 20 17.53 9.61 -8.95
CA ASN A 20 18.12 9.06 -10.16
C ASN A 20 17.79 7.57 -10.22
N VAL A 21 16.79 7.22 -11.02
CA VAL A 21 16.21 5.88 -11.09
C VAL A 21 16.89 5.08 -12.19
N LEU A 22 17.53 3.98 -11.82
CA LEU A 22 18.12 3.04 -12.77
C LEU A 22 17.11 1.91 -13.03
N ARG A 23 16.45 1.96 -14.19
CA ARG A 23 15.49 0.93 -14.64
C ARG A 23 16.22 -0.12 -15.45
N VAL A 24 16.01 -1.40 -15.14
CA VAL A 24 16.77 -2.52 -15.71
C VAL A 24 15.81 -3.53 -16.32
N ASN A 25 15.84 -3.70 -17.64
CA ASN A 25 14.99 -4.65 -18.35
C ASN A 25 15.39 -6.10 -18.02
N CYS A 26 14.43 -6.86 -17.50
CA CYS A 26 14.53 -8.26 -17.15
C CYS A 26 13.45 -9.13 -17.82
N GLU A 27 12.64 -8.60 -18.74
CA GLU A 27 11.52 -9.32 -19.39
C GLU A 27 11.95 -10.64 -20.06
N GLY A 28 13.15 -10.68 -20.63
CA GLY A 28 13.72 -11.89 -21.28
C GLY A 28 14.36 -12.90 -20.33
N ILE A 29 14.31 -12.68 -19.01
CA ILE A 29 15.00 -13.50 -18.01
C ILE A 29 13.99 -14.46 -17.37
N THR A 30 14.33 -15.75 -17.26
CA THR A 30 13.41 -16.77 -16.70
C THR A 30 13.32 -16.75 -15.18
N ARG A 31 14.29 -16.14 -14.50
CA ARG A 31 14.33 -16.01 -13.05
C ARG A 31 13.65 -14.73 -12.60
N VAL A 32 13.01 -14.78 -11.43
CA VAL A 32 12.43 -13.61 -10.78
C VAL A 32 13.54 -12.71 -10.24
N PRO A 33 13.52 -11.40 -10.52
CA PRO A 33 14.47 -10.47 -9.93
C PRO A 33 14.41 -10.45 -8.40
N SER A 34 15.52 -10.82 -7.77
CA SER A 34 15.69 -10.74 -6.32
C SER A 34 17.17 -10.60 -6.01
N ILE A 35 17.56 -9.45 -5.45
CA ILE A 35 18.94 -9.19 -5.04
C ILE A 35 19.27 -10.04 -3.81
N GLU A 36 18.33 -10.10 -2.86
CA GLU A 36 18.45 -10.85 -1.62
C GLU A 36 18.58 -12.36 -1.85
N ASP A 37 17.82 -12.94 -2.79
CA ASP A 37 17.74 -14.40 -2.92
C ASP A 37 18.56 -14.98 -4.09
N ASP A 38 18.94 -14.20 -5.10
CA ASP A 38 19.71 -14.70 -6.25
C ASP A 38 21.10 -14.01 -6.37
N PRO A 39 22.21 -14.78 -6.29
CA PRO A 39 23.55 -14.23 -6.43
C PRO A 39 23.82 -13.58 -7.79
N VAL A 40 23.11 -14.00 -8.84
CA VAL A 40 23.22 -13.41 -10.19
C VAL A 40 22.65 -12.00 -10.20
N PHE A 41 21.48 -11.79 -9.60
CA PHE A 41 20.87 -10.46 -9.52
C PHE A 41 21.64 -9.53 -8.59
N MET A 42 22.23 -10.05 -7.49
CA MET A 42 23.16 -9.28 -6.66
C MET A 42 24.40 -8.84 -7.43
N GLN A 43 25.04 -9.76 -8.16
CA GLN A 43 26.17 -9.43 -9.02
C GLN A 43 25.80 -8.37 -10.07
N ARG A 44 24.65 -8.53 -10.72
CA ARG A 44 24.16 -7.59 -11.73
C ARG A 44 23.87 -6.21 -11.15
N ALA A 45 23.27 -6.13 -9.97
CA ALA A 45 23.06 -4.87 -9.28
C ALA A 45 24.39 -4.14 -9.04
N HIS A 46 25.41 -4.84 -8.53
CA HIS A 46 26.73 -4.23 -8.33
C HIS A 46 27.38 -3.78 -9.65
N GLU A 47 27.37 -4.60 -10.70
CA GLU A 47 27.89 -4.25 -12.03
C GLU A 47 27.21 -3.00 -12.61
N LEU A 48 25.90 -2.89 -12.44
CA LEU A 48 25.11 -1.75 -12.89
C LEU A 48 25.41 -0.47 -12.09
N LEU A 49 25.52 -0.58 -10.77
CA LEU A 49 25.87 0.55 -9.90
C LEU A 49 27.32 1.05 -10.12
N ILE A 50 28.23 0.17 -10.56
CA ILE A 50 29.58 0.59 -10.99
C ILE A 50 29.51 1.45 -12.25
N LYS A 51 28.63 1.08 -13.21
CA LYS A 51 28.43 1.85 -14.45
C LYS A 51 27.64 3.14 -14.22
N HIS A 52 26.70 3.14 -13.27
CA HIS A 52 25.80 4.25 -12.97
C HIS A 52 25.90 4.66 -11.48
N PRO A 53 27.03 5.24 -11.04
CA PRO A 53 27.28 5.53 -9.63
C PRO A 53 26.37 6.62 -9.03
N SER A 54 25.67 7.37 -9.87
CA SER A 54 24.71 8.40 -9.44
C SER A 54 23.31 7.84 -9.16
N ALA A 55 23.04 6.55 -9.41
CA ALA A 55 21.75 5.94 -9.16
C ALA A 55 21.41 5.99 -7.67
N THR A 56 20.24 6.54 -7.35
CA THR A 56 19.68 6.56 -6.00
C THR A 56 18.58 5.52 -5.82
N LYS A 57 18.10 4.92 -6.90
CA LYS A 57 17.06 3.91 -6.90
C LYS A 57 17.34 2.89 -8.00
N LEU A 58 17.05 1.62 -7.74
CA LEU A 58 17.26 0.52 -8.68
C LEU A 58 15.94 -0.23 -8.87
N ILE A 59 15.50 -0.36 -10.12
CA ILE A 59 14.26 -1.05 -10.47
C ILE A 59 14.60 -2.14 -11.47
N PHE A 60 14.43 -3.40 -11.09
CA PHE A 60 14.40 -4.49 -12.06
C PHE A 60 12.99 -4.61 -12.61
N VAL A 61 12.85 -4.39 -13.92
CA VAL A 61 11.59 -4.38 -14.65
C VAL A 61 11.43 -5.73 -15.31
N GLN A 62 10.48 -6.53 -14.84
CA GLN A 62 10.05 -7.76 -15.52
C GLN A 62 8.52 -7.67 -15.69
N LYS A 63 7.79 -8.75 -15.40
CA LYS A 63 6.32 -8.71 -15.30
C LYS A 63 5.82 -7.83 -14.15
N ARG A 64 6.69 -7.55 -13.17
CA ARG A 64 6.49 -6.64 -12.04
C ARG A 64 7.74 -5.76 -11.90
N ASP A 65 7.57 -4.58 -11.30
CA ASP A 65 8.67 -3.69 -10.96
C ASP A 65 9.19 -4.06 -9.55
N TYR A 66 10.46 -4.47 -9.46
CA TYR A 66 11.14 -4.78 -8.20
C TYR A 66 12.02 -3.58 -7.80
N GLU A 67 11.49 -2.69 -6.97
CA GLU A 67 12.13 -1.42 -6.60
C GLU A 67 12.93 -1.52 -5.30
N TYR A 68 14.21 -1.16 -5.36
CA TYR A 68 15.10 -0.97 -4.22
C TYR A 68 15.35 0.53 -4.04
N ASP A 69 15.03 1.02 -2.85
CA ASP A 69 15.10 2.44 -2.50
C ASP A 69 16.53 2.94 -2.28
N TYR A 70 16.64 4.22 -1.91
CA TYR A 70 17.91 4.90 -1.64
C TYR A 70 18.79 4.22 -0.59
N GLU A 71 18.23 3.80 0.55
CA GLU A 71 19.06 3.20 1.60
C GLU A 71 19.58 1.83 1.13
N GLN A 72 18.74 1.03 0.48
CA GLN A 72 19.13 -0.27 -0.06
C GLN A 72 20.19 -0.14 -1.18
N VAL A 73 19.99 0.78 -2.13
CA VAL A 73 20.96 1.05 -3.21
C VAL A 73 22.28 1.57 -2.65
N ARG A 74 22.24 2.39 -1.59
CA ARG A 74 23.44 2.88 -0.92
C ARG A 74 24.26 1.74 -0.29
N LEU A 75 23.61 0.75 0.34
CA LEU A 75 24.30 -0.44 0.88
C LEU A 75 25.09 -1.16 -0.23
N LEU A 76 24.47 -1.33 -1.40
CA LEU A 76 25.08 -2.00 -2.54
C LEU A 76 26.20 -1.15 -3.18
N ALA A 77 26.00 0.16 -3.28
CA ALA A 77 26.96 1.08 -3.87
C ALA A 77 28.29 1.16 -3.09
N GLU A 78 28.26 1.07 -1.76
CA GLU A 78 29.46 1.02 -0.92
C GLU A 78 30.35 -0.20 -1.27
N ILE A 79 29.74 -1.37 -1.47
CA ILE A 79 30.44 -2.58 -1.90
C ILE A 79 30.97 -2.44 -3.34
N SER A 80 30.17 -1.89 -4.25
CA SER A 80 30.59 -1.61 -5.64
C SER A 80 31.81 -0.68 -5.71
N HIS A 81 31.89 0.31 -4.81
CA HIS A 81 33.03 1.21 -4.70
C HIS A 81 34.30 0.46 -4.26
N ILE A 82 34.19 -0.37 -3.20
CA ILE A 82 35.31 -1.19 -2.72
C ILE A 82 35.78 -2.16 -3.80
N TYR A 83 34.86 -2.83 -4.48
CA TYR A 83 35.20 -3.73 -5.59
C TYR A 83 36.04 -3.00 -6.65
N THR A 84 35.60 -1.81 -7.09
CA THR A 84 36.34 -0.99 -8.06
C THR A 84 37.72 -0.57 -7.55
N GLN A 85 37.84 -0.23 -6.26
CA GLN A 85 39.12 0.10 -5.63
C GLN A 85 40.08 -1.10 -5.62
N LEU A 86 39.58 -2.31 -5.30
CA LEU A 86 40.37 -3.53 -5.27
C LEU A 86 40.80 -3.98 -6.67
N LEU A 87 39.96 -3.77 -7.69
CA LEU A 87 40.33 -3.99 -9.09
C LEU A 87 41.56 -3.18 -9.50
N ARG A 88 41.69 -1.94 -9.00
CA ARG A 88 42.87 -1.07 -9.26
C ARG A 88 44.11 -1.50 -8.49
N GLN A 89 43.96 -2.29 -7.43
CA GLN A 89 45.04 -2.77 -6.57
C GLN A 89 45.40 -4.25 -6.81
N ARG A 90 44.96 -4.83 -7.94
CA ARG A 90 45.18 -6.25 -8.28
C ARG A 90 46.64 -6.69 -8.25
N GLU A 91 47.58 -5.78 -8.47
CA GLU A 91 49.02 -6.06 -8.39
C GLU A 91 49.46 -6.59 -7.02
N ARG A 92 48.73 -6.27 -5.94
CA ARG A 92 49.01 -6.74 -4.57
C ARG A 92 48.73 -8.23 -4.38
N PHE A 93 48.00 -8.86 -5.30
CA PHE A 93 47.53 -10.24 -5.22
C PHE A 93 47.87 -11.03 -6.48
N THR A 94 48.97 -10.70 -7.15
CA THR A 94 49.46 -11.49 -8.28
C THR A 94 49.91 -12.87 -7.81
N HIS A 95 49.88 -13.84 -8.73
CA HIS A 95 50.36 -15.19 -8.46
C HIS A 95 51.81 -15.18 -7.94
N GLU A 96 52.66 -14.32 -8.52
CA GLU A 96 54.04 -14.14 -8.08
C GLU A 96 54.14 -13.55 -6.67
N ALA A 97 53.36 -12.52 -6.34
CA ALA A 97 53.36 -11.93 -5.00
C ALA A 97 52.94 -12.93 -3.91
N ILE A 98 51.97 -13.81 -4.21
CA ILE A 98 51.52 -14.84 -3.28
C ILE A 98 52.54 -15.98 -3.19
N ARG A 99 53.19 -16.35 -4.28
CA ARG A 99 54.26 -17.36 -4.26
C ARG A 99 55.48 -16.92 -3.45
N GLN A 100 55.78 -15.62 -3.47
CA GLN A 100 56.84 -15.00 -2.66
C GLN A 100 56.44 -14.74 -1.20
N SER A 101 55.19 -14.99 -0.82
CA SER A 101 54.70 -14.71 0.53
C SER A 101 55.11 -15.74 1.58
N GLY A 102 55.61 -16.92 1.19
CA GLY A 102 55.96 -17.99 2.15
C GLY A 102 54.75 -18.76 2.70
N THR A 103 53.57 -18.63 2.10
CA THR A 103 52.40 -19.46 2.43
C THR A 103 52.59 -20.93 2.04
N GLN A 104 51.97 -21.84 2.80
CA GLN A 104 52.14 -23.29 2.61
C GLN A 104 51.59 -23.79 1.26
N ASN A 105 50.48 -23.22 0.79
CA ASN A 105 49.81 -23.60 -0.47
C ASN A 105 49.55 -22.37 -1.36
N PRO A 106 50.57 -21.78 -2.01
CA PRO A 106 50.43 -20.52 -2.74
C PRO A 106 49.38 -20.56 -3.85
N ASP A 107 49.29 -21.67 -4.59
CA ASP A 107 48.34 -21.82 -5.69
C ASP A 107 46.89 -21.84 -5.19
N GLN A 108 46.64 -22.52 -4.07
CA GLN A 108 45.33 -22.57 -3.44
C GLN A 108 44.92 -21.19 -2.92
N VAL A 109 45.80 -20.51 -2.17
CA VAL A 109 45.53 -19.17 -1.62
C VAL A 109 45.30 -18.16 -2.74
N TYR A 110 46.08 -18.23 -3.82
CA TYR A 110 45.86 -17.39 -5.00
C TYR A 110 44.49 -17.64 -5.64
N SER A 111 44.13 -18.90 -5.86
CA SER A 111 42.83 -19.22 -6.45
C SER A 111 41.66 -18.79 -5.56
N GLU A 112 41.76 -19.00 -4.25
CA GLU A 112 40.77 -18.56 -3.25
C GLU A 112 40.62 -17.04 -3.27
N LEU A 113 41.71 -16.28 -3.12
CA LEU A 113 41.69 -14.82 -3.13
C LEU A 113 41.18 -14.26 -4.46
N GLN A 114 41.60 -14.85 -5.58
CA GLN A 114 41.17 -14.38 -6.89
C GLN A 114 39.66 -14.57 -7.07
N HIS A 115 39.12 -15.73 -6.70
CA HIS A 115 37.67 -15.96 -6.72
C HIS A 115 36.93 -14.97 -5.81
N LEU A 116 37.43 -14.76 -4.59
CA LEU A 116 36.80 -13.87 -3.62
C LEU A 116 36.74 -12.41 -4.10
N LEU A 117 37.85 -11.92 -4.65
CA LEU A 117 37.99 -10.51 -5.03
C LEU A 117 37.40 -10.18 -6.40
N THR A 118 37.18 -11.18 -7.26
CA THR A 118 36.66 -10.95 -8.62
C THR A 118 35.22 -11.38 -8.83
N GLN A 119 34.73 -12.35 -8.04
CA GLN A 119 33.38 -12.90 -8.18
C GLN A 119 32.60 -12.80 -6.88
N ALA A 120 33.08 -13.42 -5.79
CA ALA A 120 32.31 -13.54 -4.57
C ALA A 120 31.96 -12.19 -3.93
N LEU A 121 32.85 -11.19 -4.01
CA LEU A 121 32.60 -9.87 -3.42
C LEU A 121 31.34 -9.18 -3.95
N ILE A 122 30.98 -9.42 -5.22
CA ILE A 122 29.79 -8.81 -5.84
C ILE A 122 28.62 -9.79 -5.95
N SER A 123 28.81 -11.11 -5.80
CA SER A 123 27.69 -12.07 -5.80
C SER A 123 27.24 -12.50 -4.40
N ASP A 124 28.15 -12.51 -3.43
CA ASP A 124 27.92 -12.83 -2.01
C ASP A 124 28.92 -12.06 -1.11
N PRO A 125 28.71 -10.74 -0.89
CA PRO A 125 29.61 -9.91 -0.07
C PRO A 125 29.84 -10.45 1.36
N ALA A 126 28.79 -10.99 2.00
CA ALA A 126 28.88 -11.58 3.33
C ALA A 126 29.71 -12.86 3.35
N GLY A 127 29.48 -13.76 2.39
CA GLY A 127 30.32 -14.95 2.21
C GLY A 127 31.77 -14.59 1.92
N CYS A 128 32.00 -13.58 1.08
CA CYS A 128 33.35 -13.08 0.79
C CYS A 128 34.06 -12.59 2.06
N PHE A 129 33.36 -11.80 2.89
CA PHE A 129 33.88 -11.30 4.16
C PHE A 129 34.23 -12.44 5.14
N VAL A 130 33.35 -13.44 5.28
CA VAL A 130 33.56 -14.58 6.16
C VAL A 130 34.76 -15.42 5.70
N GLU A 131 34.91 -15.66 4.40
CA GLU A 131 36.04 -16.42 3.85
C GLU A 131 37.36 -15.67 3.98
N LEU A 132 37.39 -14.36 3.71
CA LEU A 132 38.59 -13.54 3.94
C LEU A 132 39.07 -13.63 5.39
N ARG A 133 38.15 -13.62 6.38
CA ARG A 133 38.49 -13.81 7.80
C ARG A 133 39.05 -15.21 8.09
N ARG A 134 38.55 -16.26 7.41
CA ARG A 134 39.07 -17.63 7.55
C ARG A 134 40.49 -17.73 7.00
N ILE A 135 40.76 -17.15 5.82
CA ILE A 135 42.09 -17.11 5.22
C ILE A 135 43.04 -16.29 6.12
N ALA A 136 42.65 -15.08 6.55
CA ALA A 136 43.47 -14.26 7.44
C ALA A 136 43.85 -14.99 8.74
N ARG A 137 42.91 -15.74 9.33
CA ARG A 137 43.19 -16.57 10.52
C ARG A 137 44.16 -17.71 10.22
N ARG A 138 44.01 -18.38 9.07
CA ARG A 138 44.90 -19.46 8.63
C ARG A 138 46.33 -18.95 8.44
N GLU A 139 46.50 -17.86 7.71
CA GLU A 139 47.82 -17.28 7.44
C GLU A 139 48.48 -16.71 8.71
N ARG A 140 47.69 -16.18 9.65
CA ARG A 140 48.22 -15.74 10.95
C ARG A 140 48.73 -16.88 11.83
N ILE A 141 48.05 -18.03 11.81
CA ILE A 141 48.53 -19.25 12.48
C ILE A 141 49.83 -19.74 11.83
N SER A 142 49.94 -19.65 10.49
CA SER A 142 51.18 -19.98 9.78
C SER A 142 52.33 -19.02 10.13
N LEU A 143 52.04 -17.73 10.26
CA LEU A 143 53.00 -16.71 10.70
C LEU A 143 53.54 -17.00 12.10
N ASP A 144 52.65 -17.32 13.06
CA ASP A 144 53.03 -17.64 14.45
C ASP A 144 53.90 -18.91 14.54
N ARG A 145 53.79 -19.82 13.56
CA ARG A 145 54.60 -21.06 13.48
C ARG A 145 55.90 -20.88 12.69
N SER A 146 56.01 -19.86 11.85
CA SER A 146 57.17 -19.57 11.01
C SER A 146 58.24 -18.80 11.79
N SER A 147 58.98 -19.50 12.66
CA SER A 147 60.00 -18.90 13.52
C SER A 147 61.44 -19.04 13.01
N ALA A 148 61.67 -19.59 11.81
CA ALA A 148 63.00 -20.01 11.36
C ALA A 148 63.57 -19.25 10.13
N ASN A 149 62.73 -18.64 9.28
CA ASN A 149 63.18 -17.95 8.06
C ASN A 149 62.65 -16.50 7.97
N PRO A 150 63.52 -15.48 8.12
CA PRO A 150 63.13 -14.06 8.15
C PRO A 150 62.41 -13.56 6.89
N THR A 151 62.75 -14.08 5.71
CA THR A 151 62.14 -13.65 4.43
C THR A 151 60.73 -14.20 4.25
N GLU A 152 60.50 -15.47 4.63
CA GLU A 152 59.16 -16.07 4.66
C GLU A 152 58.26 -15.38 5.68
N HIS A 153 58.80 -15.05 6.86
CA HIS A 153 58.05 -14.33 7.90
C HIS A 153 57.57 -12.96 7.39
N ALA A 154 58.45 -12.18 6.76
CA ALA A 154 58.10 -10.89 6.18
C ALA A 154 57.09 -10.98 5.02
N GLY A 155 57.15 -12.07 4.23
CA GLY A 155 56.18 -12.36 3.18
C GLY A 155 54.78 -12.66 3.73
N LEU A 156 54.70 -13.51 4.76
CA LEU A 156 53.45 -13.89 5.41
C LEU A 156 52.81 -12.70 6.12
N GLU A 157 53.62 -11.87 6.78
CA GLU A 157 53.16 -10.64 7.44
C GLU A 157 52.55 -9.67 6.42
N ARG A 158 53.21 -9.51 5.25
CA ARG A 158 52.68 -8.67 4.16
C ARG A 158 51.35 -9.20 3.62
N LEU A 159 51.25 -10.52 3.38
CA LEU A 159 50.01 -11.14 2.90
C LEU A 159 48.88 -10.98 3.93
N ALA A 160 49.14 -11.28 5.20
CA ALA A 160 48.17 -11.14 6.27
C ALA A 160 47.71 -9.69 6.44
N SER A 161 48.63 -8.73 6.37
CA SER A 161 48.32 -7.29 6.41
C SER A 161 47.46 -6.86 5.22
N ASN A 162 47.77 -7.32 4.01
CA ASN A 162 46.97 -7.04 2.81
C ASN A 162 45.55 -7.58 2.94
N ILE A 163 45.37 -8.84 3.36
CA ILE A 163 44.04 -9.44 3.57
C ILE A 163 43.30 -8.69 4.68
N GLN A 164 43.97 -8.36 5.78
CA GLN A 164 43.38 -7.62 6.89
C GLN A 164 42.92 -6.22 6.45
N SER A 165 43.66 -5.55 5.55
CA SER A 165 43.24 -4.25 5.01
C SER A 165 41.93 -4.34 4.24
N ILE A 166 41.70 -5.43 3.50
CA ILE A 166 40.44 -5.68 2.78
C ILE A 166 39.31 -5.96 3.77
N ILE A 167 39.56 -6.78 4.78
CA ILE A 167 38.58 -7.07 5.84
C ILE A 167 38.12 -5.78 6.51
N THR A 168 39.06 -4.89 6.88
CA THR A 168 38.75 -3.61 7.51
C THR A 168 37.93 -2.70 6.59
N LEU A 169 38.24 -2.66 5.28
CA LEU A 169 37.45 -1.91 4.30
C LEU A 169 36.02 -2.44 4.22
N LEU A 170 35.85 -3.76 4.10
CA LEU A 170 34.52 -4.39 4.05
C LEU A 170 33.74 -4.16 5.34
N GLU A 171 34.38 -4.30 6.50
CA GLU A 171 33.78 -4.07 7.81
C GLU A 171 33.31 -2.63 8.03
N SER A 172 33.90 -1.67 7.32
CA SER A 172 33.46 -0.27 7.34
C SER A 172 32.20 0.01 6.52
N THR A 173 31.80 -0.91 5.64
CA THR A 173 30.54 -0.77 4.88
C THR A 173 29.34 -1.00 5.77
N LYS A 174 28.27 -0.24 5.51
CA LYS A 174 27.00 -0.39 6.24
C LYS A 174 26.41 -1.79 6.08
N LEU A 175 26.55 -2.40 4.89
CA LEU A 175 26.03 -3.73 4.60
C LEU A 175 26.66 -4.78 5.52
N ILE A 176 27.99 -4.86 5.56
CA ILE A 176 28.69 -5.85 6.41
C ILE A 176 28.51 -5.51 7.88
N HIS A 177 28.52 -4.22 8.24
CA HIS A 177 28.30 -3.78 9.61
C HIS A 177 26.94 -4.25 10.15
N ALA A 178 25.88 -4.11 9.35
CA ALA A 178 24.53 -4.51 9.72
C ALA A 178 24.35 -6.04 9.73
N LEU A 179 25.02 -6.78 8.84
CA LEU A 179 24.95 -8.26 8.82
C LEU A 179 25.78 -8.92 9.93
N LYS A 180 26.81 -8.24 10.46
CA LYS A 180 27.78 -8.80 11.42
C LYS A 180 27.16 -9.55 12.62
N PRO A 181 26.09 -9.08 13.28
CA PRO A 181 25.43 -9.80 14.39
C PRO A 181 24.85 -11.15 13.97
N HIS A 182 24.51 -11.31 12.69
CA HIS A 182 23.87 -12.49 12.13
C HIS A 182 24.86 -13.48 11.47
N LEU A 183 26.15 -13.14 11.42
CA LEU A 183 27.17 -14.02 10.81
C LEU A 183 27.60 -15.19 11.70
N ALA A 184 27.14 -15.26 12.95
CA ALA A 184 27.44 -16.38 13.84
C ALA A 184 26.72 -17.65 13.37
N GLY A 185 27.48 -18.66 12.93
CA GLY A 185 26.92 -19.90 12.37
C GLY A 185 26.57 -19.83 10.88
N TYR A 186 26.86 -18.70 10.21
CA TYR A 186 26.63 -18.51 8.78
C TYR A 186 27.32 -19.58 7.93
N ARG A 187 26.58 -20.10 6.95
CA ARG A 187 27.08 -21.01 5.92
C ARG A 187 27.22 -20.25 4.61
N ILE A 188 28.33 -20.46 3.90
CA ILE A 188 28.56 -19.80 2.60
C ILE A 188 27.41 -20.15 1.65
N GLY A 189 26.88 -19.15 0.96
CA GLY A 189 25.76 -19.30 0.04
C GLY A 189 24.39 -19.25 0.72
N ASP A 190 24.31 -19.20 2.05
CA ASP A 190 23.07 -18.83 2.74
C ASP A 190 22.76 -17.36 2.45
N ARG A 191 21.52 -17.05 2.10
CA ARG A 191 21.12 -15.71 1.69
C ARG A 191 20.01 -15.12 2.55
N ASP A 192 19.48 -15.88 3.51
CA ASP A 192 18.40 -15.41 4.38
C ASP A 192 18.78 -14.14 5.16
N ILE A 193 20.06 -13.97 5.45
CA ILE A 193 20.58 -12.78 6.11
C ILE A 193 20.36 -11.48 5.31
N TYR A 194 20.36 -11.54 3.97
CA TYR A 194 20.18 -10.36 3.12
C TYR A 194 18.75 -9.82 3.19
N ARG A 195 17.75 -10.69 3.42
CA ARG A 195 16.33 -10.31 3.58
C ARG A 195 16.07 -9.36 4.75
N THR A 196 17.01 -9.28 5.69
CA THR A 196 16.92 -8.34 6.82
C THR A 196 17.24 -6.89 6.43
N LEU A 197 17.91 -6.68 5.29
CA LEU A 197 18.38 -5.38 4.81
C LEU A 197 17.85 -5.02 3.43
N LEU A 198 17.58 -6.03 2.60
CA LEU A 198 17.15 -5.89 1.22
C LEU A 198 15.77 -6.51 1.09
N SER A 199 14.80 -5.68 0.74
CA SER A 199 13.41 -6.07 0.51
C SER A 199 12.85 -5.16 -0.59
N PRO A 200 12.69 -5.67 -1.82
CA PRO A 200 12.15 -4.86 -2.89
C PRO A 200 10.70 -4.49 -2.59
N THR A 201 10.34 -3.25 -2.91
CA THR A 201 8.92 -2.91 -3.09
C THR A 201 8.48 -3.50 -4.43
N ILE A 202 7.67 -4.54 -4.39
CA ILE A 202 7.12 -5.17 -5.60
C ILE A 202 5.89 -4.37 -6.01
N LYS A 203 5.96 -3.72 -7.17
CA LYS A 203 4.83 -3.03 -7.78
C LYS A 203 4.16 -3.94 -8.80
N PRO A 204 2.88 -4.26 -8.62
CA PRO A 204 2.03 -4.67 -9.71
C PRO A 204 1.71 -3.42 -10.55
N ASP A 205 2.12 -3.41 -11.82
CA ASP A 205 1.93 -2.32 -12.80
C ASP A 205 0.48 -1.81 -12.95
N PHE A 206 -0.53 -2.57 -12.50
CA PHE A 206 -1.94 -2.12 -12.52
C PHE A 206 -2.44 -1.40 -11.26
N MET A 207 -1.74 -1.54 -10.12
CA MET A 207 -2.11 -0.88 -8.87
C MET A 207 -1.13 0.23 -8.59
N PHE A 208 -1.60 1.48 -8.68
CA PHE A 208 -0.73 2.57 -8.28
C PHE A 208 -0.48 2.53 -6.76
N THR A 209 -1.44 2.07 -5.95
CA THR A 209 -1.30 1.97 -4.49
C THR A 209 -0.23 0.96 -4.02
N LYS A 210 0.72 1.38 -3.18
CA LYS A 210 1.71 0.48 -2.57
C LYS A 210 1.08 -0.25 -1.38
N LEU A 211 1.30 -1.55 -1.26
CA LEU A 211 0.87 -2.35 -0.11
C LEU A 211 2.08 -3.05 0.52
N MET A 212 2.28 -2.84 1.81
CA MET A 212 3.26 -3.62 2.57
C MET A 212 2.64 -5.00 2.87
N ALA A 213 3.11 -6.04 2.19
CA ALA A 213 2.54 -7.40 2.28
C ALA A 213 3.08 -8.21 3.46
N ALA A 214 4.29 -7.90 3.94
CA ALA A 214 4.92 -8.62 5.04
C ALA A 214 4.45 -8.08 6.40
N TYR A 215 4.29 -8.99 7.37
CA TYR A 215 4.02 -8.60 8.74
C TYR A 215 5.22 -7.86 9.34
N PRO A 216 5.00 -6.77 10.10
CA PRO A 216 6.09 -6.02 10.70
C PRO A 216 6.85 -6.88 11.71
N PRO A 217 8.20 -6.90 11.65
CA PRO A 217 9.00 -7.71 12.57
C PRO A 217 8.79 -7.25 14.02
N GLY A 218 8.44 -8.18 14.90
CA GLY A 218 8.23 -7.92 16.32
C GLY A 218 6.90 -7.24 16.68
N ALA A 219 5.95 -7.19 15.74
CA ALA A 219 4.57 -6.80 16.01
C ALA A 219 3.81 -7.88 16.79
N GLU A 220 2.95 -7.46 17.72
CA GLU A 220 2.04 -8.34 18.47
C GLU A 220 0.68 -8.36 17.77
N GLU A 221 0.22 -9.54 17.35
CA GLU A 221 -1.11 -9.71 16.76
C GLU A 221 -2.19 -9.61 17.84
N LEU A 222 -3.19 -8.74 17.63
CA LEU A 222 -4.28 -8.50 18.59
C LEU A 222 -5.59 -9.18 18.18
N GLU A 223 -5.97 -9.09 16.91
CA GLU A 223 -7.20 -9.67 16.38
C GLU A 223 -7.02 -9.95 14.89
N THR A 224 -7.56 -11.09 14.44
CA THR A 224 -7.66 -11.47 13.03
C THR A 224 -9.11 -11.78 12.71
N TYR A 225 -9.64 -11.18 11.64
CA TYR A 225 -10.99 -11.45 11.16
C TYR A 225 -11.08 -11.23 9.65
N THR A 226 -12.14 -11.75 9.04
CA THR A 226 -12.40 -11.57 7.60
C THR A 226 -13.49 -10.53 7.40
N SER A 227 -13.21 -9.51 6.59
CA SER A 227 -14.20 -8.59 6.05
C SER A 227 -14.45 -8.93 4.58
N ARG A 228 -15.64 -9.46 4.27
CA ARG A 228 -15.99 -10.01 2.96
C ARG A 228 -15.01 -11.09 2.48
N ASP A 229 -14.14 -10.75 1.55
CA ASP A 229 -13.12 -11.55 0.87
C ASP A 229 -11.69 -11.22 1.35
N THR A 230 -11.56 -10.24 2.25
CA THR A 230 -10.27 -9.71 2.69
C THR A 230 -10.01 -10.05 4.15
N GLU A 231 -8.85 -10.63 4.41
CA GLU A 231 -8.36 -10.86 5.77
C GLU A 231 -7.80 -9.55 6.36
N VAL A 232 -8.26 -9.23 7.57
CA VAL A 232 -7.86 -8.09 8.36
C VAL A 232 -7.13 -8.59 9.60
N VAL A 233 -5.92 -8.08 9.82
CA VAL A 233 -5.10 -8.38 11.00
C VAL A 233 -4.75 -7.08 11.70
N ILE A 234 -5.08 -6.98 12.99
CA ILE A 234 -4.75 -5.83 13.82
C ILE A 234 -3.48 -6.14 14.60
N PHE A 235 -2.46 -5.30 14.42
CA PHE A 235 -1.20 -5.41 15.13
C PHE A 235 -0.97 -4.26 16.11
N LYS A 236 -0.30 -4.57 17.20
CA LYS A 236 0.33 -3.60 18.09
C LYS A 236 1.83 -3.52 17.78
N LEU A 237 2.30 -2.31 17.49
CA LEU A 237 3.69 -2.04 17.19
C LEU A 237 4.43 -1.55 18.43
N LYS A 238 5.71 -1.91 18.57
CA LYS A 238 6.55 -1.41 19.66
C LYS A 238 6.90 0.05 19.43
N GLY A 239 6.73 0.89 20.46
CA GLY A 239 7.11 2.30 20.41
C GLY A 239 6.08 3.24 19.77
N THR A 240 4.89 2.73 19.38
CA THR A 240 3.79 3.57 18.89
C THR A 240 2.52 3.32 19.70
N VAL A 241 1.69 4.36 19.84
CA VAL A 241 0.35 4.24 20.43
C VAL A 241 -0.70 3.79 19.41
N GLN A 242 -0.42 4.00 18.12
CA GLN A 242 -1.30 3.60 17.02
C GLN A 242 -1.17 2.12 16.72
N HIS A 243 -2.31 1.47 16.48
CA HIS A 243 -2.37 0.11 15.96
C HIS A 243 -2.15 0.10 14.45
N LEU A 244 -1.69 -1.03 13.92
CA LEU A 244 -1.61 -1.27 12.48
C LEU A 244 -2.80 -2.13 12.04
N TYR A 245 -3.61 -1.56 11.16
CA TYR A 245 -4.67 -2.27 10.43
C TYR A 245 -4.06 -2.83 9.15
N HIS A 246 -3.75 -4.13 9.14
CA HIS A 246 -3.10 -4.80 8.03
C HIS A 246 -4.11 -5.59 7.22
N ILE A 247 -4.16 -5.38 5.90
CA ILE A 247 -5.00 -6.18 5.01
C ILE A 247 -4.20 -6.81 3.89
N MET A 248 -4.70 -7.95 3.41
CA MET A 248 -4.18 -8.64 2.22
C MET A 248 -5.31 -8.91 1.22
N PRO A 249 -5.67 -7.93 0.39
CA PRO A 249 -6.76 -8.05 -0.59
C PRO A 249 -6.49 -9.16 -1.63
N PRO A 250 -7.53 -9.78 -2.19
CA PRO A 250 -7.39 -10.89 -3.15
C PRO A 250 -6.55 -10.55 -4.38
N GLU A 251 -6.62 -9.30 -4.87
CA GLU A 251 -5.86 -8.82 -6.03
C GLU A 251 -4.33 -8.92 -5.86
N PHE A 252 -3.83 -8.97 -4.62
CA PHE A 252 -2.41 -9.19 -4.34
C PHE A 252 -2.03 -10.67 -4.18
N LYS A 253 -3.02 -11.56 -4.14
CA LYS A 253 -2.85 -13.02 -4.10
C LYS A 253 -2.99 -13.67 -5.48
N LEU A 254 -3.29 -12.88 -6.52
CA LEU A 254 -3.45 -13.36 -7.88
C LEU A 254 -2.16 -13.98 -8.42
N THR A 255 -2.31 -15.10 -9.13
CA THR A 255 -1.26 -15.68 -9.97
C THR A 255 -0.95 -14.76 -11.16
N GLU A 256 0.26 -14.83 -11.71
CA GLU A 256 0.70 -14.05 -12.88
C GLU A 256 -0.28 -14.10 -14.06
N ASP A 257 -0.78 -15.29 -14.43
CA ASP A 257 -1.68 -15.45 -15.57
C ASP A 257 -2.99 -14.65 -15.41
N ARG A 258 -3.55 -14.67 -14.19
CA ARG A 258 -4.77 -13.92 -13.83
C ARG A 258 -4.50 -12.42 -13.76
N TYR A 259 -3.34 -12.05 -13.25
CA TYR A 259 -2.87 -10.67 -13.19
C TYR A 259 -2.79 -10.05 -14.60
N GLU A 260 -2.18 -10.74 -15.55
CA GLU A 260 -1.99 -10.23 -16.91
C GLU A 260 -3.33 -10.06 -17.66
N ILE A 261 -4.27 -10.99 -17.49
CA ILE A 261 -5.62 -10.88 -18.07
C ILE A 261 -6.32 -9.65 -17.49
N LEU A 262 -6.27 -9.48 -16.17
CA LEU A 262 -6.92 -8.38 -15.47
C LEU A 262 -6.36 -7.01 -15.90
N ASP A 263 -5.04 -6.89 -16.04
CA ASP A 263 -4.41 -5.63 -16.46
C ASP A 263 -4.75 -5.26 -17.91
N GLN A 264 -4.77 -6.25 -18.81
CA GLN A 264 -5.22 -6.05 -20.19
C GLN A 264 -6.68 -5.61 -20.23
N ALA A 265 -7.55 -6.28 -19.48
CA ALA A 265 -8.96 -5.93 -19.39
C ALA A 265 -9.16 -4.49 -18.86
N ARG A 266 -8.41 -4.11 -17.82
CA ARG A 266 -8.42 -2.76 -17.25
C ARG A 266 -8.01 -1.72 -18.27
N THR A 267 -6.93 -1.98 -19.02
CA THR A 267 -6.41 -1.04 -20.02
C THR A 267 -7.44 -0.78 -21.12
N ILE A 268 -8.08 -1.84 -21.62
CA ILE A 268 -9.14 -1.77 -22.63
C ILE A 268 -10.35 -1.00 -22.08
N LEU A 269 -10.78 -1.28 -20.85
CA LEU A 269 -11.91 -0.57 -20.23
C LEU A 269 -11.60 0.90 -19.93
N ALA A 270 -10.34 1.24 -19.60
CA ALA A 270 -9.93 2.60 -19.29
C ALA A 270 -9.93 3.52 -20.53
N GLU A 271 -9.81 2.96 -21.74
CA GLU A 271 -10.00 3.72 -22.99
C GLU A 271 -11.46 4.19 -23.16
N HIS A 272 -12.41 3.48 -22.55
CA HIS A 272 -13.81 3.89 -22.50
C HIS A 272 -13.99 4.96 -21.41
N LYS A 273 -14.22 6.22 -21.81
CA LYS A 273 -14.53 7.31 -20.88
C LYS A 273 -16.04 7.35 -20.60
N PRO A 274 -16.51 6.91 -19.42
CA PRO A 274 -17.93 7.00 -19.08
C PRO A 274 -18.44 8.44 -19.05
N GLN A 275 -19.69 8.64 -19.46
CA GLN A 275 -20.33 9.96 -19.48
C GLN A 275 -20.95 10.32 -18.12
N GLN A 276 -21.14 11.62 -17.87
CA GLN A 276 -21.68 12.12 -16.59
C GLN A 276 -23.07 11.54 -16.25
N GLU A 277 -23.89 11.27 -17.26
CA GLU A 277 -25.23 10.66 -17.11
C GLU A 277 -25.16 9.24 -16.54
N GLU A 278 -24.10 8.49 -16.85
CA GLU A 278 -23.90 7.13 -16.37
C GLU A 278 -23.55 7.12 -14.88
N PHE A 279 -22.76 8.10 -14.41
CA PHE A 279 -22.38 8.23 -12.99
C PHE A 279 -23.55 8.67 -12.09
N ALA A 280 -24.61 9.23 -12.67
CA ALA A 280 -25.82 9.59 -11.92
C ALA A 280 -26.58 8.36 -11.40
N GLN A 281 -26.33 7.17 -11.97
CA GLN A 281 -26.90 5.89 -11.52
C GLN A 281 -25.77 4.88 -11.23
N PRO A 282 -25.09 5.00 -10.06
CA PRO A 282 -23.92 4.17 -9.73
C PRO A 282 -24.21 2.67 -9.77
N ASP A 283 -25.38 2.24 -9.31
CA ASP A 283 -25.81 0.84 -9.33
C ASP A 283 -25.83 0.29 -10.77
N ARG A 284 -26.48 1.02 -11.68
CA ARG A 284 -26.64 0.62 -13.08
C ARG A 284 -25.32 0.65 -13.85
N MET A 285 -24.47 1.65 -13.59
CA MET A 285 -23.13 1.70 -14.18
C MET A 285 -22.32 0.46 -13.79
N ARG A 286 -22.33 0.13 -12.49
CA ARG A 286 -21.55 -1.01 -11.98
C ARG A 286 -22.05 -2.33 -12.55
N GLU A 287 -23.36 -2.49 -12.73
CA GLU A 287 -23.97 -3.65 -13.42
C GLU A 287 -23.51 -3.76 -14.89
N ILE A 288 -23.56 -2.65 -15.65
CA ILE A 288 -23.14 -2.65 -17.06
C ILE A 288 -21.66 -3.01 -17.19
N PHE A 289 -20.80 -2.34 -16.43
CA PHE A 289 -19.36 -2.62 -16.45
C PHE A 289 -19.05 -4.03 -15.93
N ALA A 290 -19.87 -4.60 -15.04
CA ALA A 290 -19.69 -5.98 -14.58
C ALA A 290 -19.88 -6.96 -15.73
N HIS A 291 -20.96 -6.81 -16.51
CA HIS A 291 -21.20 -7.65 -17.68
C HIS A 291 -20.11 -7.48 -18.75
N VAL A 292 -19.78 -6.24 -19.12
CA VAL A 292 -18.73 -5.97 -20.12
C VAL A 292 -17.37 -6.48 -19.64
N GLY A 293 -17.04 -6.26 -18.37
CA GLY A 293 -15.79 -6.72 -17.77
C GLY A 293 -15.69 -8.24 -17.71
N GLN A 294 -16.80 -8.92 -17.40
CA GLN A 294 -16.86 -10.38 -17.38
C GLN A 294 -16.63 -10.96 -18.78
N ASP A 295 -17.35 -10.48 -19.80
CA ASP A 295 -17.19 -10.93 -21.19
C ASP A 295 -15.75 -10.72 -21.68
N LEU A 296 -15.16 -9.57 -21.35
CA LEU A 296 -13.79 -9.23 -21.73
C LEU A 296 -12.75 -10.14 -21.05
N LEU A 297 -12.92 -10.43 -19.76
CA LEU A 297 -12.04 -11.33 -19.02
C LEU A 297 -12.12 -12.76 -19.57
N GLU A 298 -13.31 -13.23 -19.94
CA GLU A 298 -13.50 -14.53 -20.60
C GLU A 298 -12.78 -14.59 -21.95
N GLU A 299 -12.94 -13.56 -22.79
CA GLU A 299 -12.29 -13.50 -24.10
C GLU A 299 -10.77 -13.53 -23.99
N LEU A 300 -10.20 -12.71 -23.10
CA LEU A 300 -8.77 -12.63 -22.85
C LEU A 300 -8.21 -13.94 -22.27
N ALA A 301 -8.95 -14.59 -21.36
CA ALA A 301 -8.58 -15.88 -20.81
C ALA A 301 -8.54 -16.96 -21.91
N HIS A 302 -9.57 -17.01 -22.75
CA HIS A 302 -9.65 -17.95 -23.87
C HIS A 302 -8.51 -17.74 -24.88
N ALA A 303 -8.21 -16.48 -25.24
CA ALA A 303 -7.11 -16.14 -26.15
C ALA A 303 -5.74 -16.62 -25.64
N ARG A 304 -5.57 -16.70 -24.32
CA ARG A 304 -4.34 -17.17 -23.65
C ARG A 304 -4.37 -18.66 -23.29
N GLY A 305 -5.46 -19.37 -23.57
CA GLY A 305 -5.63 -20.78 -23.22
C GLY A 305 -5.77 -21.03 -21.71
N ILE A 306 -6.19 -20.02 -20.95
CA ILE A 306 -6.40 -20.09 -19.51
C ILE A 306 -7.87 -20.41 -19.24
N ASN A 307 -8.13 -21.42 -18.41
CA ASN A 307 -9.49 -21.78 -18.01
C ASN A 307 -9.82 -21.13 -16.66
N LEU A 308 -10.73 -20.17 -16.66
CA LEU A 308 -11.25 -19.53 -15.45
C LEU A 308 -12.51 -20.25 -14.97
N GLN A 309 -12.59 -20.54 -13.68
CA GLN A 309 -13.84 -21.00 -13.06
C GLN A 309 -14.80 -19.82 -12.86
N GLU A 310 -16.10 -20.08 -12.72
CA GLU A 310 -17.13 -19.04 -12.55
C GLU A 310 -16.86 -18.15 -11.32
N ASP A 311 -16.44 -18.75 -10.20
CA ASP A 311 -16.08 -18.01 -8.98
C ASP A 311 -14.85 -17.11 -9.20
N GLU A 312 -13.83 -17.62 -9.91
CA GLU A 312 -12.60 -16.86 -10.20
C GLU A 312 -12.87 -15.70 -11.17
N LEU A 313 -13.71 -15.95 -12.17
CA LEU A 313 -14.14 -14.92 -13.10
C LEU A 313 -14.91 -13.82 -12.36
N THR A 314 -15.81 -14.20 -11.45
CA THR A 314 -16.56 -13.25 -10.63
C THR A 314 -15.61 -12.41 -9.75
N GLU A 315 -14.62 -13.05 -9.13
CA GLU A 315 -13.59 -12.38 -8.33
C GLU A 315 -12.78 -11.37 -9.17
N LEU A 316 -12.28 -11.80 -10.34
CA LEU A 316 -11.54 -10.94 -11.27
C LEU A 316 -12.39 -9.78 -11.77
N THR A 317 -13.66 -10.00 -12.09
CA THR A 317 -14.60 -8.95 -12.46
C THR A 317 -14.76 -7.93 -11.33
N GLN A 318 -14.93 -8.37 -10.08
CA GLN A 318 -15.06 -7.44 -8.95
C GLN A 318 -13.78 -6.62 -8.74
N ILE A 319 -12.61 -7.23 -8.91
CA ILE A 319 -11.33 -6.50 -8.85
C ILE A 319 -11.26 -5.49 -10.01
N LEU A 320 -11.60 -5.89 -11.23
CA LEU A 320 -11.59 -5.02 -12.41
C LEU A 320 -12.47 -3.78 -12.20
N LEU A 321 -13.69 -3.96 -11.69
CA LEU A 321 -14.62 -2.87 -11.39
C LEU A 321 -14.06 -1.91 -10.33
N ARG A 322 -13.44 -2.47 -9.29
CA ARG A 322 -12.84 -1.71 -8.18
C ARG A 322 -11.78 -0.73 -8.67
N TYR A 323 -10.98 -1.12 -9.67
CA TYR A 323 -9.89 -0.30 -10.21
C TYR A 323 -10.26 0.53 -11.45
N THR A 324 -11.35 0.21 -12.15
CA THR A 324 -11.83 0.99 -13.31
C THR A 324 -12.75 2.12 -12.86
N ILE A 325 -13.98 1.79 -12.44
CA ILE A 325 -15.02 2.75 -12.06
C ILE A 325 -15.05 3.02 -10.54
N GLY A 326 -14.53 2.09 -9.74
CA GLY A 326 -14.53 2.17 -8.28
C GLY A 326 -13.43 3.02 -7.66
N PHE A 327 -13.34 2.99 -6.33
CA PHE A 327 -12.35 3.72 -5.52
C PHE A 327 -11.14 2.88 -5.08
N GLY A 328 -10.84 1.77 -5.77
CA GLY A 328 -9.70 0.93 -5.44
C GLY A 328 -9.79 0.33 -4.03
N LEU A 329 -8.68 0.33 -3.29
CA LEU A 329 -8.62 -0.20 -1.94
C LEU A 329 -9.45 0.59 -0.91
N ILE A 330 -9.90 1.80 -1.23
CA ILE A 330 -10.85 2.53 -0.36
C ILE A 330 -12.14 1.74 -0.23
N GLU A 331 -12.61 1.07 -1.29
CA GLU A 331 -13.82 0.24 -1.22
C GLU A 331 -13.62 -0.96 -0.28
N VAL A 332 -12.41 -1.54 -0.26
CA VAL A 332 -12.06 -2.65 0.65
C VAL A 332 -12.10 -2.18 2.10
N LEU A 333 -11.51 -1.02 2.39
CA LEU A 333 -11.56 -0.42 3.73
C LEU A 333 -13.00 -0.08 4.15
N LEU A 334 -13.78 0.53 3.25
CA LEU A 334 -15.17 0.90 3.53
C LEU A 334 -16.12 -0.31 3.59
N SER A 335 -15.70 -1.48 3.08
CA SER A 335 -16.47 -2.71 3.19
C SER A 335 -16.48 -3.27 4.61
N ASP A 336 -15.48 -2.93 5.43
CA ASP A 336 -15.40 -3.38 6.81
C ASP A 336 -16.40 -2.63 7.69
N PRO A 337 -17.37 -3.34 8.31
CA PRO A 337 -18.33 -2.73 9.22
C PRO A 337 -17.70 -2.07 10.45
N LYS A 338 -16.47 -2.45 10.84
CA LYS A 338 -15.74 -1.89 11.98
C LYS A 338 -15.00 -0.58 11.64
N VAL A 339 -14.81 -0.24 10.36
CA VAL A 339 -14.22 1.03 9.93
C VAL A 339 -15.28 2.15 10.00
N GLN A 340 -14.91 3.27 10.62
CA GLN A 340 -15.79 4.44 10.80
C GLN A 340 -15.37 5.62 9.92
N ASP A 341 -14.10 6.03 10.02
CA ASP A 341 -13.52 7.13 9.25
C ASP A 341 -12.25 6.62 8.55
N VAL A 342 -11.99 7.09 7.32
CA VAL A 342 -10.77 6.82 6.56
C VAL A 342 -10.18 8.15 6.10
N THR A 343 -8.92 8.41 6.45
CA THR A 343 -8.22 9.67 6.17
C THR A 343 -7.00 9.42 5.31
N ILE A 344 -6.90 10.17 4.21
CA ILE A 344 -5.81 10.08 3.25
C ILE A 344 -5.12 11.44 3.19
N ASN A 345 -3.90 11.50 3.72
CA ASN A 345 -3.14 12.73 3.87
C ASN A 345 -2.12 12.93 2.73
N SER A 346 -1.77 14.18 2.45
CA SER A 346 -0.69 14.55 1.54
C SER A 346 0.67 14.59 2.27
N PRO A 347 1.81 14.35 1.59
CA PRO A 347 1.96 14.01 0.17
C PRO A 347 1.70 12.53 -0.15
N MET A 348 1.08 12.29 -1.31
CA MET A 348 0.83 10.94 -1.82
C MET A 348 2.14 10.18 -2.10
N GLY A 349 2.12 8.86 -1.94
CA GLY A 349 3.24 7.95 -2.18
C GLY A 349 4.21 7.82 -1.00
N GLN A 350 4.03 8.63 0.05
CA GLN A 350 4.90 8.69 1.23
C GLN A 350 4.15 8.34 2.52
N ILE A 351 2.89 8.73 2.65
CA ILE A 351 2.10 8.57 3.87
C ILE A 351 1.03 7.47 3.66
N PRO A 352 0.90 6.50 4.58
CA PRO A 352 -0.15 5.50 4.49
C PRO A 352 -1.54 6.07 4.81
N ILE A 353 -2.58 5.34 4.42
CA ILE A 353 -3.95 5.65 4.82
C ILE A 353 -4.10 5.44 6.33
N PHE A 354 -4.83 6.33 6.99
CA PHE A 354 -5.24 6.19 8.38
C PHE A 354 -6.74 5.89 8.45
N LEU A 355 -7.16 5.19 9.50
CA LEU A 355 -8.58 4.95 9.74
C LEU A 355 -8.91 4.97 11.23
N VAL A 356 -10.20 5.12 11.53
CA VAL A 356 -10.74 4.95 12.88
C VAL A 356 -11.50 3.62 12.90
N HIS A 357 -10.97 2.67 13.66
CA HIS A 357 -11.58 1.36 13.90
C HIS A 357 -12.46 1.40 15.15
N ALA A 358 -13.62 0.78 15.10
CA ALA A 358 -14.62 0.81 16.18
C ALA A 358 -14.07 0.32 17.54
N ASP A 359 -13.22 -0.70 17.53
CA ASP A 359 -12.68 -1.32 18.75
C ASP A 359 -11.28 -0.81 19.15
N TYR A 360 -10.49 -0.33 18.18
CA TYR A 360 -9.05 -0.02 18.37
C TYR A 360 -8.72 1.47 18.20
N GLY A 361 -9.70 2.30 17.86
CA GLY A 361 -9.51 3.73 17.63
C GLY A 361 -8.67 4.00 16.39
N GLU A 362 -7.79 4.99 16.46
CA GLU A 362 -6.93 5.37 15.34
C GLU A 362 -5.93 4.27 14.99
N CYS A 363 -5.99 3.84 13.73
CA CYS A 363 -5.09 2.84 13.15
C CYS A 363 -4.41 3.43 11.92
N ARG A 364 -3.13 3.05 11.73
CA ARG A 364 -2.42 3.23 10.46
C ARG A 364 -2.64 1.98 9.62
N THR A 365 -2.75 2.11 8.31
CA THR A 365 -2.86 0.95 7.41
C THR A 365 -1.51 0.55 6.79
N ASN A 366 -1.45 -0.61 6.15
CA ASN A 366 -0.34 -1.03 5.28
C ASN A 366 -0.45 -0.50 3.83
N ILE A 367 -1.35 0.46 3.57
CA ILE A 367 -1.71 0.96 2.25
C ILE A 367 -1.15 2.37 2.05
N ILE A 368 -0.35 2.60 1.01
CA ILE A 368 0.20 3.91 0.65
C ILE A 368 -0.34 4.31 -0.73
N PRO A 369 -1.25 5.30 -0.80
CA PRO A 369 -1.87 5.73 -2.05
C PRO A 369 -0.91 6.61 -2.85
N THR A 370 -1.05 6.62 -4.17
CA THR A 370 -0.20 7.41 -5.08
C THR A 370 -0.85 8.68 -5.60
N PRO A 371 -0.07 9.58 -6.22
CA PRO A 371 -0.64 10.73 -6.92
C PRO A 371 -1.68 10.35 -7.99
N SER A 372 -1.45 9.26 -8.72
CA SER A 372 -2.39 8.77 -9.74
C SER A 372 -3.70 8.26 -9.15
N ASP A 373 -3.64 7.55 -8.01
CA ASP A 373 -4.83 7.14 -7.26
C ASP A 373 -5.63 8.37 -6.83
N ALA A 374 -4.96 9.34 -6.23
CA ALA A 374 -5.57 10.57 -5.77
C ALA A 374 -6.26 11.32 -6.91
N GLU A 375 -5.63 11.52 -8.07
CA GLU A 375 -6.28 12.23 -9.17
C GLU A 375 -7.45 11.43 -9.79
N SER A 376 -7.34 10.10 -9.84
CA SER A 376 -8.42 9.21 -10.28
C SER A 376 -9.66 9.36 -9.40
N TRP A 377 -9.48 9.35 -8.07
CA TRP A 377 -10.58 9.55 -7.12
C TRP A 377 -11.20 10.94 -7.22
N ALA A 378 -10.38 12.00 -7.33
CA ALA A 378 -10.87 13.36 -7.54
C ALA A 378 -11.73 13.47 -8.79
N SER A 379 -11.28 12.89 -9.89
CA SER A 379 -12.01 12.87 -11.16
C SER A 379 -13.37 12.19 -11.03
N LYS A 380 -13.42 11.02 -10.40
CA LYS A 380 -14.68 10.28 -10.14
C LYS A 380 -15.62 11.10 -9.25
N LEU A 381 -15.12 11.70 -8.18
CA LEU A 381 -15.92 12.52 -7.26
C LEU A 381 -16.48 13.78 -7.94
N ARG A 382 -15.72 14.45 -8.81
CA ARG A 382 -16.21 15.59 -9.62
C ARG A 382 -17.38 15.17 -10.49
N ILE A 383 -17.25 14.07 -11.22
CA ILE A 383 -18.28 13.59 -12.14
C ILE A 383 -19.54 13.17 -11.37
N MET A 384 -19.38 12.37 -10.29
CA MET A 384 -20.50 11.89 -9.46
C MET A 384 -21.23 13.01 -8.72
N SER A 385 -20.49 14.01 -8.23
CA SER A 385 -21.08 15.14 -7.48
C SER A 385 -21.66 16.23 -8.39
N GLY A 386 -21.19 16.32 -9.63
CA GLY A 386 -21.46 17.43 -10.54
C GLY A 386 -20.86 18.76 -10.08
N ARG A 387 -19.92 18.73 -9.12
CA ARG A 387 -19.29 19.92 -8.53
C ARG A 387 -17.83 20.05 -8.99
N PRO A 388 -17.32 21.28 -9.17
CA PRO A 388 -15.92 21.50 -9.48
C PRO A 388 -15.02 21.09 -8.31
N LEU A 389 -13.78 20.76 -8.65
CA LEU A 389 -12.66 20.62 -7.72
C LEU A 389 -11.40 21.02 -8.49
N ASP A 390 -11.04 22.30 -8.35
CA ASP A 390 -9.93 22.96 -9.02
C ASP A 390 -9.34 24.05 -8.10
N GLU A 391 -8.42 24.88 -8.61
CA GLU A 391 -7.75 25.92 -7.80
C GLU A 391 -8.70 27.02 -7.31
N ALA A 392 -9.80 27.28 -8.03
CA ALA A 392 -10.80 28.28 -7.64
C ALA A 392 -11.77 27.71 -6.60
N ASP A 393 -12.11 26.43 -6.72
CA ASP A 393 -12.96 25.67 -5.79
C ASP A 393 -12.20 24.48 -5.19
N PRO A 394 -11.24 24.71 -4.25
CA PRO A 394 -10.32 23.68 -3.76
C PRO A 394 -10.93 22.75 -2.70
N ILE A 395 -12.25 22.82 -2.47
CA ILE A 395 -12.96 22.01 -1.48
C ILE A 395 -14.14 21.32 -2.17
N LEU A 396 -14.21 20.00 -2.06
CA LEU A 396 -15.37 19.22 -2.49
C LEU A 396 -15.89 18.41 -1.31
N ASP A 397 -17.18 18.58 -1.00
CA ASP A 397 -17.88 17.80 0.02
C ASP A 397 -19.09 17.13 -0.65
N THR A 398 -19.07 15.80 -0.66
CA THR A 398 -20.04 14.98 -1.39
C THR A 398 -20.32 13.67 -0.65
N GLU A 399 -21.20 12.85 -1.20
CA GLU A 399 -21.48 11.50 -0.75
C GLU A 399 -21.19 10.52 -1.89
N ILE A 400 -20.67 9.35 -1.53
CA ILE A 400 -20.54 8.21 -2.42
C ILE A 400 -21.45 7.08 -1.93
N LEU A 401 -22.04 6.38 -2.90
CA LEU A 401 -22.72 5.12 -2.70
C LEU A 401 -21.91 4.06 -3.42
N ILE A 402 -21.38 3.11 -2.67
CA ILE A 402 -20.72 1.92 -3.23
C ILE A 402 -21.75 0.79 -3.12
N PRO A 403 -22.36 0.35 -4.24
CA PRO A 403 -23.48 -0.58 -4.26
C PRO A 403 -23.20 -1.84 -3.44
N ASP A 404 -24.15 -2.21 -2.57
CA ASP A 404 -24.05 -3.31 -1.60
C ASP A 404 -22.90 -3.24 -0.59
N ILE A 405 -21.98 -2.27 -0.68
CA ILE A 405 -20.78 -2.16 0.18
C ILE A 405 -20.99 -1.18 1.32
N ALA A 406 -21.11 0.10 0.99
CA ALA A 406 -21.16 1.16 1.97
C ALA A 406 -21.66 2.46 1.35
N LYS A 407 -22.21 3.32 2.20
CA LYS A 407 -22.39 4.73 1.89
C LYS A 407 -21.37 5.51 2.70
N ALA A 408 -20.71 6.50 2.10
CA ALA A 408 -19.77 7.35 2.81
C ALA A 408 -19.90 8.82 2.39
N ARG A 409 -19.77 9.74 3.34
CA ARG A 409 -19.51 11.15 3.05
C ARG A 409 -18.01 11.30 2.75
N VAL A 410 -17.68 12.13 1.77
CA VAL A 410 -16.30 12.38 1.34
C VAL A 410 -16.04 13.87 1.33
N GLY A 411 -15.09 14.30 2.14
CA GLY A 411 -14.47 15.62 2.05
C GLY A 411 -13.15 15.51 1.28
N VAL A 412 -12.94 16.43 0.35
CA VAL A 412 -11.72 16.55 -0.46
C VAL A 412 -11.20 17.96 -0.33
N ILE A 413 -9.89 18.08 -0.14
CA ILE A 413 -9.17 19.35 -0.23
C ILE A 413 -8.07 19.25 -1.29
N ALA A 414 -7.94 20.27 -2.12
CA ALA A 414 -6.97 20.35 -3.21
C ALA A 414 -6.08 21.60 -3.08
N PRO A 415 -4.98 21.71 -3.86
CA PRO A 415 -4.25 22.97 -3.99
C PRO A 415 -5.19 24.11 -4.46
N PRO A 416 -4.98 25.37 -4.00
CA PRO A 416 -3.89 25.84 -3.15
C PRO A 416 -4.12 25.64 -1.65
N LEU A 417 -5.29 25.16 -1.21
CA LEU A 417 -5.61 24.99 0.21
C LEU A 417 -4.72 23.93 0.88
N ASN A 418 -4.40 22.86 0.15
CA ASN A 418 -3.39 21.88 0.53
C ASN A 418 -2.16 22.01 -0.38
N PRO A 419 -1.02 22.55 0.10
CA PRO A 419 0.13 22.85 -0.75
C PRO A 419 0.80 21.62 -1.38
N ASN A 420 0.66 20.45 -0.76
CA ASN A 420 1.44 19.27 -1.12
C ASN A 420 0.76 18.39 -2.18
N SER A 421 -0.55 18.16 -2.06
CA SER A 421 -1.37 17.38 -3.01
C SER A 421 -2.84 17.42 -2.60
N ILE A 422 -3.72 16.74 -3.35
CA ILE A 422 -5.09 16.45 -2.93
C ILE A 422 -5.07 15.58 -1.66
N ALA A 423 -6.03 15.75 -0.75
CA ALA A 423 -6.24 14.91 0.43
C ALA A 423 -7.74 14.62 0.64
N TYR A 424 -8.03 13.52 1.33
CA TYR A 424 -9.38 12.98 1.46
C TYR A 424 -9.74 12.61 2.90
N ALA A 425 -11.01 12.79 3.25
CA ALA A 425 -11.60 12.28 4.47
C ALA A 425 -12.94 11.61 4.16
N PHE A 426 -12.99 10.29 4.32
CA PHE A 426 -14.21 9.49 4.17
C PHE A 426 -14.80 9.23 5.55
N ARG A 427 -16.10 9.44 5.69
CA ARG A 427 -16.88 9.04 6.86
C ARG A 427 -17.93 8.04 6.45
N ARG A 428 -17.78 6.81 6.91
CA ARG A 428 -18.69 5.71 6.59
C ARG A 428 -20.00 5.87 7.36
N HIS A 429 -21.12 5.77 6.65
CA HIS A 429 -22.43 5.67 7.28
C HIS A 429 -22.65 4.25 7.77
N ARG A 430 -23.28 4.12 8.93
CA ARG A 430 -23.64 2.81 9.48
C ARG A 430 -24.83 2.24 8.71
N ASP A 431 -24.71 1.02 8.19
CA ASP A 431 -25.78 0.36 7.42
C ASP A 431 -27.02 0.06 8.27
N LYS A 432 -26.78 -0.33 9.53
CA LYS A 432 -27.81 -0.66 10.51
C LYS A 432 -28.07 0.52 11.43
N PRO A 433 -29.30 1.03 11.52
CA PRO A 433 -29.63 2.12 12.44
C PRO A 433 -29.34 1.70 13.87
N TRP A 434 -28.92 2.66 14.69
CA TRP A 434 -28.95 2.46 16.15
C TRP A 434 -30.39 2.22 16.61
N THR A 435 -30.55 1.48 17.69
CA THR A 435 -31.84 1.26 18.34
C THR A 435 -31.72 1.57 19.81
N LEU A 436 -32.82 1.91 20.49
CA LEU A 436 -32.80 2.15 21.93
C LEU A 436 -32.22 0.94 22.71
N PRO A 437 -32.57 -0.32 22.39
CA PRO A 437 -31.90 -1.49 22.99
C PRO A 437 -30.38 -1.51 22.81
N LEU A 438 -29.87 -1.08 21.66
CA LEU A 438 -28.43 -1.01 21.43
C LEU A 438 -27.76 0.07 22.29
N PHE A 439 -28.40 1.23 22.48
CA PHE A 439 -27.92 2.25 23.43
C PHE A 439 -27.89 1.74 24.88
N LEU A 440 -28.86 0.92 25.28
CA LEU A 440 -28.86 0.26 26.60
C LEU A 440 -27.70 -0.73 26.73
N HIS A 441 -27.50 -1.58 25.71
CA HIS A 441 -26.41 -2.55 25.68
C HIS A 441 -25.03 -1.87 25.79
N GLN A 442 -24.85 -0.75 25.09
CA GLN A 442 -23.64 0.07 25.15
C GLN A 442 -23.56 0.99 26.38
N ARG A 443 -24.53 0.87 27.30
CA ARG A 443 -24.61 1.66 28.54
C ARG A 443 -24.61 3.19 28.34
N MET A 444 -25.06 3.63 27.17
CA MET A 444 -25.17 5.05 26.81
C MET A 444 -26.51 5.67 27.26
N LEU A 445 -27.55 4.84 27.44
CA LEU A 445 -28.83 5.23 28.02
C LEU A 445 -29.21 4.28 29.16
N SER A 446 -29.94 4.80 30.16
CA SER A 446 -30.57 3.97 31.18
C SER A 446 -31.88 3.38 30.68
N PRO A 447 -32.34 2.22 31.19
CA PRO A 447 -33.63 1.65 30.81
C PRO A 447 -34.80 2.62 30.99
N LEU A 448 -34.80 3.39 32.09
CA LEU A 448 -35.80 4.41 32.35
C LEU A 448 -35.75 5.55 31.32
N GLY A 449 -34.54 6.03 30.98
CA GLY A 449 -34.36 7.07 29.97
C GLY A 449 -34.83 6.63 28.58
N ALA A 450 -34.47 5.42 28.16
CA ALA A 450 -34.93 4.85 26.90
C ALA A 450 -36.46 4.68 26.86
N GLY A 451 -37.05 4.14 27.93
CA GLY A 451 -38.51 3.99 28.03
C GLY A 451 -39.25 5.33 28.00
N LEU A 452 -38.73 6.34 28.70
CA LEU A 452 -39.31 7.68 28.68
C LEU A 452 -39.25 8.31 27.27
N ILE A 453 -38.12 8.21 26.58
CA ILE A 453 -37.99 8.77 25.22
C ILE A 453 -38.90 8.04 24.23
N SER A 454 -38.95 6.69 24.28
CA SER A 454 -39.86 5.90 23.45
C SER A 454 -41.33 6.31 23.67
N PHE A 455 -41.74 6.47 24.93
CA PHE A 455 -43.08 6.96 25.27
C PHE A 455 -43.37 8.37 24.71
N LEU A 456 -42.40 9.28 24.74
CA LEU A 456 -42.55 10.61 24.15
C LEU A 456 -42.68 10.57 22.62
N VAL A 457 -41.94 9.68 21.95
CA VAL A 457 -42.05 9.46 20.50
C VAL A 457 -43.44 8.94 20.14
N ASP A 458 -43.93 7.92 20.83
CA ASP A 458 -45.26 7.34 20.64
C ASP A 458 -46.38 8.37 20.88
N GLY A 459 -46.22 9.20 21.93
CA GLY A 459 -47.10 10.32 22.27
C GLY A 459 -47.07 11.51 21.31
N ASN A 460 -46.41 11.40 20.16
CA ASN A 460 -46.24 12.44 19.15
C ASN A 460 -45.67 13.77 19.64
N ARG A 461 -44.74 13.73 20.61
CA ARG A 461 -44.08 14.93 21.12
C ARG A 461 -42.96 15.39 20.19
N THR A 462 -42.70 16.69 20.19
CA THR A 462 -41.54 17.30 19.52
C THR A 462 -40.32 17.12 20.40
N LEU A 463 -39.22 16.64 19.83
CA LEU A 463 -37.97 16.37 20.53
C LEU A 463 -36.81 17.08 19.82
N LEU A 464 -35.86 17.61 20.59
CA LEU A 464 -34.59 18.14 20.10
C LEU A 464 -33.45 17.32 20.69
N VAL A 465 -32.61 16.76 19.84
CA VAL A 465 -31.38 16.07 20.26
C VAL A 465 -30.22 17.05 20.16
N ALA A 466 -29.70 17.51 21.31
CA ALA A 466 -28.63 18.48 21.40
C ALA A 466 -27.35 17.88 22.01
N GLY A 467 -26.19 18.45 21.68
CA GLY A 467 -24.87 17.97 22.10
C GLY A 467 -23.73 18.49 21.22
N THR A 468 -22.49 18.33 21.69
CA THR A 468 -21.27 18.76 20.98
C THR A 468 -21.06 17.98 19.66
N ARG A 469 -20.09 18.40 18.83
CA ARG A 469 -19.69 17.63 17.63
C ARG A 469 -19.27 16.22 18.04
N SER A 470 -19.66 15.23 17.25
CA SER A 470 -19.40 13.79 17.50
C SER A 470 -20.07 13.19 18.75
N ALA A 471 -21.00 13.88 19.42
CA ALA A 471 -21.69 13.34 20.61
C ALA A 471 -22.77 12.27 20.30
N GLY A 472 -22.86 11.76 19.08
CA GLY A 472 -23.84 10.74 18.70
C GLY A 472 -25.28 11.25 18.47
N LYS A 473 -25.46 12.56 18.23
CA LYS A 473 -26.78 13.18 18.00
C LYS A 473 -27.59 12.51 16.89
N THR A 474 -27.00 12.42 15.69
CA THR A 474 -27.65 11.81 14.52
C THR A 474 -27.95 10.33 14.78
N SER A 475 -27.06 9.63 15.49
CA SER A 475 -27.27 8.22 15.88
C SER A 475 -28.47 8.06 16.81
N LEU A 476 -28.62 8.93 17.82
CA LEU A 476 -29.79 8.91 18.69
C LEU A 476 -31.05 9.28 17.91
N LEU A 477 -31.02 10.34 17.11
CA LEU A 477 -32.17 10.74 16.26
C LEU A 477 -32.62 9.61 15.33
N GLY A 478 -31.68 8.96 14.64
CA GLY A 478 -31.96 7.81 13.79
C GLY A 478 -32.58 6.64 14.55
N SER A 479 -32.18 6.40 15.81
CA SER A 479 -32.82 5.38 16.65
C SER A 479 -34.25 5.74 17.05
N LEU A 480 -34.54 7.02 17.28
CA LEU A 480 -35.89 7.46 17.60
C LEU A 480 -36.83 7.36 16.40
N MET A 481 -36.29 7.43 15.17
CA MET A 481 -37.09 7.19 13.96
C MET A 481 -37.62 5.75 13.91
N VAL A 482 -36.89 4.77 14.45
CA VAL A 482 -37.34 3.38 14.55
C VAL A 482 -38.58 3.26 15.45
N GLU A 483 -38.67 4.09 16.50
CA GLU A 483 -39.80 4.11 17.44
C GLU A 483 -41.07 4.77 16.84
N ILE A 484 -40.98 5.44 15.70
CA ILE A 484 -42.15 6.05 15.05
C ILE A 484 -43.05 4.95 14.47
N MET A 485 -44.34 4.95 14.82
CA MET A 485 -45.28 4.00 14.22
C MET A 485 -45.33 4.11 12.69
N ARG A 486 -45.22 2.97 11.99
CA ARG A 486 -45.19 2.87 10.51
C ARG A 486 -46.39 3.50 9.78
N LYS A 487 -47.51 3.72 10.48
CA LYS A 487 -48.71 4.39 9.95
C LYS A 487 -48.51 5.88 9.64
N TYR A 488 -47.44 6.49 10.16
CA TYR A 488 -47.11 7.90 9.91
C TYR A 488 -46.23 8.04 8.67
N ARG A 489 -46.47 9.10 7.90
CA ARG A 489 -45.54 9.54 6.86
C ARG A 489 -44.41 10.34 7.51
N ILE A 490 -43.17 10.03 7.19
CA ILE A 490 -41.97 10.72 7.69
C ILE A 490 -41.37 11.54 6.54
N ILE A 491 -41.03 12.79 6.80
CA ILE A 491 -40.22 13.60 5.89
C ILE A 491 -38.89 13.90 6.59
N THR A 492 -37.77 13.50 6.00
CA THR A 492 -36.45 13.90 6.48
C THR A 492 -35.93 15.08 5.67
N ILE A 493 -35.32 16.05 6.36
CA ILE A 493 -34.72 17.23 5.75
C ILE A 493 -33.29 17.31 6.28
N GLU A 494 -32.30 17.18 5.40
CA GLU A 494 -30.89 17.07 5.79
C GLU A 494 -29.99 17.79 4.77
N ASP A 495 -28.92 18.43 5.24
CA ASP A 495 -27.87 18.97 4.36
C ASP A 495 -27.00 17.83 3.79
N THR A 496 -26.76 16.81 4.62
CA THR A 496 -26.06 15.56 4.28
C THR A 496 -26.99 14.41 4.68
N LEU A 497 -27.24 13.46 3.79
CA LEU A 497 -28.19 12.36 4.00
C LEU A 497 -27.58 11.30 4.92
N GLU A 498 -27.59 11.56 6.23
CA GLU A 498 -27.02 10.68 7.26
C GLU A 498 -28.07 9.71 7.86
N LEU A 499 -29.35 10.06 7.80
CA LEU A 499 -30.42 9.26 8.40
C LEU A 499 -30.66 7.95 7.64
N PRO A 500 -31.05 6.86 8.36
CA PRO A 500 -31.12 5.50 7.82
C PRO A 500 -32.39 5.24 6.99
N VAL A 501 -32.69 6.14 6.04
CA VAL A 501 -33.94 6.14 5.26
C VAL A 501 -34.10 4.85 4.45
N THR A 502 -33.05 4.37 3.79
CA THR A 502 -33.08 3.13 3.00
C THR A 502 -33.42 1.92 3.87
N SER A 503 -32.75 1.78 5.02
CA SER A 503 -32.98 0.68 5.97
C SER A 503 -34.40 0.71 6.54
N LEU A 504 -34.92 1.90 6.88
CA LEU A 504 -36.29 2.05 7.36
C LEU A 504 -37.34 1.78 6.26
N ARG A 505 -37.10 2.18 5.01
CA ARG A 505 -37.98 1.84 3.87
C ARG A 505 -38.08 0.34 3.67
N LYS A 506 -36.95 -0.40 3.76
CA LYS A 506 -36.94 -1.87 3.71
C LYS A 506 -37.77 -2.50 4.85
N LEU A 507 -37.91 -1.81 5.98
CA LEU A 507 -38.76 -2.20 7.12
C LEU A 507 -40.24 -1.77 6.99
N GLY A 508 -40.63 -1.17 5.85
CA GLY A 508 -42.01 -0.79 5.56
C GLY A 508 -42.42 0.60 6.06
N TYR A 509 -41.48 1.49 6.38
CA TYR A 509 -41.79 2.88 6.76
C TYR A 509 -42.07 3.74 5.52
N ASN A 510 -43.09 4.61 5.59
CA ASN A 510 -43.36 5.62 4.57
C ASN A 510 -42.49 6.86 4.82
N ILE A 511 -41.32 6.93 4.17
CA ILE A 511 -40.33 8.00 4.37
C ILE A 511 -39.98 8.67 3.04
N GLN A 512 -40.03 10.01 3.03
CA GLN A 512 -39.55 10.86 1.94
C GLN A 512 -38.31 11.65 2.41
N PRO A 513 -37.10 11.37 1.89
CA PRO A 513 -35.94 12.20 2.14
C PRO A 513 -35.96 13.45 1.28
N MET A 514 -35.46 14.55 1.83
CA MET A 514 -35.23 15.82 1.16
C MET A 514 -33.83 16.32 1.51
N LYS A 515 -32.99 16.51 0.50
CA LYS A 515 -31.66 17.10 0.65
C LYS A 515 -31.73 18.61 0.44
N VAL A 516 -31.05 19.38 1.29
CA VAL A 516 -30.98 20.85 1.19
C VAL A 516 -29.59 21.28 0.71
N ALA A 517 -29.51 22.43 0.05
CA ALA A 517 -28.25 22.98 -0.45
C ALA A 517 -27.28 23.21 0.71
N SER A 518 -26.01 22.81 0.52
CA SER A 518 -24.96 23.18 1.47
C SER A 518 -24.78 24.69 1.43
N ALA A 519 -24.73 25.34 2.60
CA ALA A 519 -24.53 26.79 2.71
C ALA A 519 -23.22 27.29 2.04
N LEU A 520 -22.30 26.37 1.72
CA LEU A 520 -21.01 26.65 1.11
C LEU A 520 -21.03 26.60 -0.43
N SER A 521 -22.03 25.98 -1.07
CA SER A 521 -22.11 25.86 -2.54
C SER A 521 -23.09 26.88 -3.10
N ARG A 522 -22.58 27.97 -3.70
CA ARG A 522 -23.40 28.91 -4.49
C ARG A 522 -23.56 28.36 -5.92
N GLY A 523 -24.66 27.66 -6.20
CA GLY A 523 -25.01 27.15 -7.53
C GLY A 523 -26.52 27.01 -7.72
N ALA A 524 -27.02 27.35 -8.92
CA ALA A 524 -28.39 27.82 -9.19
C ALA A 524 -29.51 26.76 -9.33
N SER A 525 -29.29 25.49 -8.96
CA SER A 525 -30.29 24.42 -9.11
C SER A 525 -30.88 23.90 -7.79
N GLU A 526 -30.39 24.35 -6.64
CA GLU A 526 -30.80 23.83 -5.33
C GLU A 526 -31.58 24.87 -4.49
N VAL A 527 -32.62 24.40 -3.80
CA VAL A 527 -33.56 25.23 -3.03
C VAL A 527 -33.06 25.38 -1.59
N SER A 528 -33.15 26.60 -1.03
CA SER A 528 -32.69 26.91 0.32
C SER A 528 -33.53 26.22 1.42
N PRO A 529 -33.01 26.09 2.67
CA PRO A 529 -33.78 25.55 3.79
C PRO A 529 -35.05 26.36 4.11
N GLU A 530 -35.02 27.67 3.85
CA GLU A 530 -36.11 28.61 4.15
C GLU A 530 -37.26 28.50 3.14
N ASP A 531 -36.95 28.29 1.85
CA ASP A 531 -37.95 28.25 0.77
C ASP A 531 -38.85 27.01 0.82
N ARG A 532 -38.36 25.87 1.34
CA ARG A 532 -39.13 24.61 1.41
C ARG A 532 -40.15 24.52 2.54
N HIS A 533 -40.16 25.50 3.44
CA HIS A 533 -41.16 25.56 4.50
C HIS A 533 -42.58 25.86 3.99
N GLN A 534 -42.71 26.55 2.85
CA GLN A 534 -44.00 27.07 2.36
C GLN A 534 -44.83 26.05 1.57
N ASP A 535 -44.23 24.97 1.06
CA ASP A 535 -44.91 24.04 0.12
C ASP A 535 -45.57 22.81 0.79
N ASN A 536 -45.52 22.71 2.13
CA ASN A 536 -46.04 21.57 2.90
C ASN A 536 -47.51 21.75 3.34
N THR A 537 -48.43 21.91 2.39
CA THR A 537 -49.87 21.82 2.70
C THR A 537 -50.27 20.37 3.02
N THR A 538 -50.84 20.19 4.22
CA THR A 538 -50.92 18.97 5.06
C THR A 538 -51.78 17.80 4.57
N PRO A 539 -51.27 16.55 4.64
CA PRO A 539 -52.06 15.36 5.00
C PRO A 539 -52.02 15.10 6.53
N ARG A 540 -53.15 14.68 7.12
CA ARG A 540 -53.43 14.57 8.58
C ARG A 540 -52.50 13.66 9.44
N ARG A 541 -51.42 13.07 8.92
CA ARG A 541 -50.54 12.12 9.65
C ARG A 541 -49.08 12.18 9.18
N GLN A 542 -48.43 13.33 9.36
CA GLN A 542 -47.05 13.57 8.95
C GLN A 542 -46.13 13.86 10.14
N ARG A 543 -44.90 13.33 10.09
CA ARG A 543 -43.79 13.64 10.99
C ARG A 543 -42.66 14.26 10.17
N THR A 544 -42.09 15.35 10.67
CA THR A 544 -40.91 16.00 10.06
C THR A 544 -39.71 15.75 10.95
N VAL A 545 -38.63 15.23 10.37
CA VAL A 545 -37.35 14.98 11.03
C VAL A 545 -36.32 15.87 10.34
N ARG A 546 -35.52 16.59 11.14
CA ARG A 546 -34.42 17.43 10.65
C ARG A 546 -33.12 16.86 11.17
N GLY A 547 -32.26 16.43 10.25
CA GLY A 547 -30.94 15.88 10.54
C GLY A 547 -29.89 16.96 10.68
#